data_AF-A0A9D8TC13-F1
#
_entry.id   AF-A0A9D8TC13-F1
#
_cell.length_a   1.000
_cell.length_b   1.000
_cell.length_c   1.000
_cell.angle_alpha   90.00
_cell.angle_beta   90.00
_cell.angle_gamma   90.00
#
_symmetry.space_group_name_H-M   'P 1'
#
loop_
_entity.id
_entity.type
_entity.pdbx_description
1 polymer ?
#
loop_
_entity_poly.entity_id
_entity_poly.type
_entity_poly.pdbx_seq_one_letter_code
_entity_poly.pdbx_strand_id
1 'polypeptide(L)'
;MRQFIYKYLWWTYRPVKTYFRNRRIAKYRKEQTARLDALIANMEKAPNRVFYLGVTEQPNLGDMAQHYCILKWIGENYPTHELVKFESSVVTDKRFGFIQKFKSLYHPQDIIIFQSGYCTQDLGGDHELMHRLICDNLPSAHILMMPQT
;
A
#
# COMPACT_ATOMS: atom_id res chain seq x y z
N MET A 1 24.05 -25.77 13.11
CA MET A 1 23.84 -25.57 11.65
C MET A 1 23.80 -24.08 11.23
N ARG A 2 22.96 -23.23 11.84
CA ARG A 2 22.83 -21.79 11.49
C ARG A 2 24.13 -20.98 11.62
N GLN A 3 24.94 -21.24 12.65
CA GLN A 3 26.22 -20.55 12.90
C GLN A 3 27.31 -20.92 11.88
N PHE A 4 27.31 -22.14 11.34
CA PHE A 4 28.30 -22.59 10.36
C PHE A 4 28.08 -21.92 8.99
N ILE A 5 26.83 -21.89 8.52
CA ILE A 5 26.46 -21.23 7.25
C ILE A 5 26.81 -19.75 7.30
N TYR A 6 26.54 -19.08 8.43
CA TYR A 6 26.83 -17.66 8.60
C TYR A 6 28.33 -17.35 8.75
N LYS A 7 29.15 -18.32 9.15
CA LYS A 7 30.60 -18.15 9.30
C LYS A 7 31.36 -18.42 7.99
N TYR A 8 30.94 -19.40 7.20
CA TYR A 8 31.71 -19.87 6.02
C TYR A 8 31.02 -19.63 4.67
N LEU A 9 29.69 -19.51 4.65
CA LEU A 9 28.90 -19.40 3.41
C LEU A 9 28.06 -18.11 3.35
N TRP A 10 28.37 -17.11 4.20
CA TRP A 10 27.55 -15.90 4.32
C TRP A 10 27.49 -15.10 3.00
N TRP A 11 28.58 -15.10 2.25
CA TRP A 11 28.76 -14.38 0.98
C TRP A 11 27.91 -14.95 -0.16
N THR A 12 27.57 -16.25 -0.14
CA THR A 12 26.63 -16.86 -1.11
C THR A 12 25.22 -16.98 -0.55
N TYR A 13 25.08 -17.25 0.76
CA TYR A 13 23.79 -17.36 1.43
C TYR A 13 23.01 -16.04 1.42
N ARG A 14 23.65 -14.89 1.70
CA ARG A 14 22.96 -13.58 1.73
C ARG A 14 22.38 -13.18 0.37
N PRO A 15 23.12 -13.23 -0.76
CA PRO A 15 22.55 -12.94 -2.08
C PRO A 15 21.41 -13.87 -2.44
N VAL A 16 21.56 -15.18 -2.22
CA VAL A 16 20.52 -16.17 -2.53
C VAL A 16 19.27 -15.94 -1.70
N LYS A 17 19.40 -15.73 -0.38
CA LYS A 17 18.28 -15.40 0.50
C LYS A 17 17.59 -14.09 0.08
N THR A 18 18.38 -13.08 -0.28
CA THR A 18 17.86 -11.78 -0.72
C THR A 18 17.11 -11.92 -2.05
N TYR A 19 17.63 -12.71 -2.99
CA TYR A 19 16.97 -13.03 -4.24
C TYR A 19 15.61 -13.68 -4.02
N PHE A 20 15.53 -14.74 -3.19
CA PHE A 20 14.27 -15.40 -2.89
C PHE A 20 13.28 -14.46 -2.17
N ARG A 21 13.76 -13.65 -1.22
CA ARG A 21 12.93 -12.64 -0.56
C ARG A 21 12.38 -11.64 -1.57
N ASN A 22 13.23 -11.09 -2.45
CA ASN A 22 12.85 -10.10 -3.44
C ASN A 22 11.87 -10.68 -4.47
N ARG A 23 12.03 -11.95 -4.88
CA ARG A 23 11.05 -12.63 -5.73
C ARG A 23 9.69 -12.79 -5.06
N ARG A 24 9.67 -13.14 -3.77
CA ARG A 24 8.42 -13.25 -3.01
C ARG A 24 7.72 -11.89 -2.90
N ILE A 25 8.46 -10.84 -2.55
CA ILE A 25 7.93 -9.46 -2.49
C ILE A 25 7.41 -9.02 -3.86
N ALA A 26 8.18 -9.23 -4.93
CA ALA A 26 7.76 -8.87 -6.29
C ALA A 26 6.50 -9.64 -6.73
N LYS A 27 6.41 -10.93 -6.40
CA LYS A 27 5.22 -11.75 -6.67
C LYS A 27 4.01 -11.19 -5.93
N TYR A 28 4.14 -10.92 -4.63
CA TYR A 28 3.08 -10.33 -3.82
C TYR A 28 2.60 -8.99 -4.37
N ARG A 29 3.51 -8.07 -4.69
CA ARG A 29 3.15 -6.76 -5.26
C ARG A 29 2.49 -6.88 -6.63
N LYS A 30 2.93 -7.82 -7.47
CA LYS A 30 2.28 -8.13 -8.74
C LYS A 30 0.85 -8.61 -8.51
N GLU A 31 0.63 -9.50 -7.56
CA GLU A 31 -0.70 -10.01 -7.20
C GLU A 31 -1.60 -8.90 -6.66
N GLN A 32 -1.10 -8.04 -5.76
CA GLN A 32 -1.85 -6.88 -5.28
C GLN A 32 -2.21 -5.91 -6.42
N THR A 33 -1.26 -5.65 -7.32
CA THR A 33 -1.52 -4.78 -8.48
C THR A 33 -2.50 -5.42 -9.46
N ALA A 34 -2.53 -6.76 -9.59
CA ALA A 34 -3.51 -7.48 -10.39
C ALA A 34 -4.92 -7.41 -9.80
N ARG A 35 -5.07 -7.19 -8.48
CA ARG A 35 -6.38 -6.93 -7.88
C ARG A 35 -7.01 -5.66 -8.42
N LEU A 36 -6.23 -4.65 -8.81
CA LEU A 36 -6.76 -3.47 -9.50
C LEU A 36 -7.41 -3.84 -10.84
N ASP A 37 -6.81 -4.76 -11.60
CA ASP A 37 -7.40 -5.20 -12.88
C ASP A 37 -8.78 -5.85 -12.66
N ALA A 38 -8.92 -6.64 -11.60
CA ALA A 38 -10.19 -7.25 -11.23
C ALA A 38 -11.23 -6.20 -10.78
N LEU A 39 -10.80 -5.14 -10.08
CA LEU A 39 -11.69 -4.04 -9.69
C LEU A 39 -12.13 -3.21 -10.91
N ILE A 40 -11.22 -2.95 -11.85
CA ILE A 40 -11.51 -2.25 -13.10
C ILE A 40 -12.53 -3.03 -13.92
N ALA A 41 -12.36 -4.36 -14.03
CA ALA A 41 -13.30 -5.21 -14.76
C ALA A 41 -14.74 -5.20 -14.21
N ASN A 42 -14.91 -4.84 -12.93
CA ASN A 42 -16.22 -4.80 -12.26
C ASN A 42 -16.69 -3.36 -11.95
N MET A 43 -16.09 -2.35 -12.57
CA MET A 43 -16.29 -0.94 -12.22
C MET A 43 -17.74 -0.47 -12.36
N GLU A 44 -18.43 -0.82 -13.45
CA GLU A 44 -19.81 -0.35 -13.72
C GLU A 44 -20.84 -0.80 -12.69
N LYS A 45 -20.55 -1.88 -11.95
CA LYS A 45 -21.47 -2.49 -10.98
C LYS A 45 -21.09 -2.19 -9.52
N ALA A 46 -19.99 -1.47 -9.32
CA ALA A 46 -19.41 -1.33 -8.00
C ALA A 46 -19.97 -0.11 -7.27
N PRO A 47 -20.17 -0.20 -5.94
CA PRO A 47 -20.45 0.97 -5.12
C PRO A 47 -19.24 1.91 -5.09
N ASN A 48 -19.46 3.14 -4.61
CA ASN A 48 -18.36 4.07 -4.31
C ASN A 48 -17.33 3.40 -3.40
N ARG A 49 -16.07 3.80 -3.52
CA ARG A 49 -14.96 3.13 -2.83
C ARG A 49 -14.25 4.04 -1.85
N VAL A 50 -13.74 3.41 -0.80
CA VAL A 50 -12.71 3.99 0.06
C VAL A 50 -11.40 3.27 -0.22
N PHE A 51 -10.45 4.00 -0.77
CA PHE A 51 -9.08 3.54 -1.00
C PHE A 51 -8.21 3.89 0.19
N TYR A 52 -7.96 2.92 1.04
CA TYR A 52 -7.06 3.09 2.18
C TYR A 52 -5.63 2.71 1.81
N LEU A 53 -4.78 3.72 1.62
CA LEU A 53 -3.41 3.59 1.13
C LEU A 53 -2.39 3.81 2.24
N GLY A 54 -1.27 3.09 2.14
CA GLY A 54 -0.15 3.18 3.08
C GLY A 54 -0.27 2.27 4.29
N VAL A 55 -1.09 1.21 4.21
CA VAL A 55 -1.26 0.23 5.30
C VAL A 55 0.10 -0.27 5.78
N THR A 56 0.28 -0.33 7.11
CA THR A 56 1.54 -0.74 7.71
C THR A 56 1.92 -2.19 7.35
N GLU A 57 3.14 -2.35 6.82
CA GLU A 57 3.75 -3.65 6.53
C GLU A 57 4.59 -4.18 7.70
N GLN A 58 4.94 -3.31 8.64
CA GLN A 58 5.83 -3.61 9.75
C GLN A 58 5.03 -4.01 10.98
N PRO A 59 5.54 -4.91 11.84
CA PRO A 59 4.86 -5.35 13.05
C PRO A 59 4.98 -4.30 14.18
N ASN A 60 4.82 -3.02 13.88
CA ASN A 60 4.78 -1.96 14.88
C ASN A 60 3.39 -1.92 15.52
N LEU A 61 3.33 -2.11 16.84
CA LEU A 61 2.05 -2.19 17.55
C LEU A 61 1.26 -0.88 17.51
N GLY A 62 1.93 0.27 17.53
CA GLY A 62 1.31 1.59 17.42
C GLY A 62 0.64 1.79 16.06
N ASP A 63 1.38 1.50 14.98
CA ASP A 63 0.84 1.61 13.61
C ASP A 63 -0.32 0.63 13.39
N MET A 64 -0.24 -0.58 13.98
CA MET A 64 -1.31 -1.57 13.92
C MET A 64 -2.56 -1.12 14.70
N ALA A 65 -2.39 -0.46 15.85
CA ALA A 65 -3.50 0.11 16.61
C ALA A 65 -4.16 1.25 15.83
N GLN A 66 -3.38 2.14 15.22
CA GLN A 66 -3.88 3.19 14.33
C GLN A 66 -4.63 2.59 13.14
N HIS A 67 -4.07 1.57 12.50
CA HIS A 67 -4.72 0.85 11.41
C HIS A 67 -6.10 0.31 11.83
N TYR A 68 -6.18 -0.33 13.00
CA TYR A 68 -7.44 -0.83 13.54
C TYR A 68 -8.47 0.29 13.76
N CYS A 69 -8.07 1.39 14.38
CA CYS A 69 -8.95 2.55 14.61
C CYS A 69 -9.46 3.15 13.30
N ILE A 70 -8.60 3.26 12.29
CA ILE A 70 -8.98 3.77 10.96
C ILE A 70 -9.97 2.82 10.28
N LEU A 71 -9.76 1.51 10.34
CA LEU A 71 -10.74 0.55 9.78
C LEU A 71 -12.11 0.69 10.44
N LYS A 72 -12.14 0.82 11.77
CA LYS A 72 -13.38 1.02 12.52
C LYS A 72 -14.07 2.32 12.10
N TRP A 73 -13.31 3.43 12.05
CA TRP A 73 -13.82 4.73 11.65
C TRP A 73 -14.35 4.72 10.20
N ILE A 74 -13.66 4.06 9.26
CA ILE A 74 -14.14 3.91 7.88
C ILE A 74 -15.47 3.15 7.85
N GLY A 75 -15.57 2.04 8.59
CA GLY A 75 -16.81 1.26 8.65
C GLY A 75 -17.99 2.03 9.23
N GLU A 76 -17.74 2.94 10.17
CA GLU A 76 -18.77 3.79 10.79
C GLU A 76 -19.19 4.97 9.88
N ASN A 77 -18.25 5.56 9.13
CA ASN A 77 -18.49 6.78 8.35
C ASN A 77 -18.83 6.52 6.87
N TYR A 78 -18.37 5.40 6.31
CA TYR A 78 -18.60 5.01 4.92
C TYR A 78 -19.15 3.58 4.80
N PRO A 79 -20.26 3.25 5.50
CA PRO A 79 -20.77 1.87 5.59
C PRO A 79 -21.23 1.27 4.25
N THR A 80 -21.54 2.11 3.27
CA THR A 80 -21.96 1.70 1.93
C THR A 80 -20.82 1.61 0.92
N HIS A 81 -19.61 2.04 1.29
CA HIS A 81 -18.47 2.07 0.38
C HIS A 81 -17.70 0.76 0.42
N GLU A 82 -17.23 0.29 -0.74
CA GLU A 82 -16.29 -0.82 -0.80
C GLU A 82 -14.90 -0.36 -0.32
N LEU A 83 -14.38 -1.02 0.72
CA LEU A 83 -13.04 -0.74 1.25
C LEU A 83 -11.98 -1.52 0.49
N VAL A 84 -11.10 -0.80 -0.22
CA VAL A 84 -9.95 -1.35 -0.92
C VAL A 84 -8.67 -0.82 -0.27
N LYS A 85 -7.71 -1.71 0.04
CA LYS A 85 -6.53 -1.36 0.82
C LYS A 85 -5.25 -1.76 0.11
N PHE A 86 -4.23 -0.91 0.19
CA PHE A 86 -2.90 -1.19 -0.35
C PHE A 86 -1.79 -0.64 0.55
N GLU A 87 -0.70 -1.40 0.62
CA GLU A 87 0.56 -1.01 1.23
C GLU A 87 1.28 0.02 0.35
N SER A 88 2.03 0.94 0.96
CA SER A 88 2.82 1.96 0.24
C SER A 88 3.81 1.33 -0.75
N SER A 89 4.35 0.17 -0.38
CA SER A 89 5.33 -0.56 -1.19
C SER A 89 4.74 -1.19 -2.45
N VAL A 90 3.43 -1.42 -2.48
CA VAL A 90 2.69 -1.83 -3.70
C VAL A 90 2.48 -0.61 -4.60
N VAL A 91 2.04 0.51 -4.03
CA VAL A 91 1.71 1.75 -4.78
C VAL A 91 2.96 2.32 -5.47
N THR A 92 4.10 2.30 -4.78
CA THR A 92 5.36 2.88 -5.26
C THR A 92 6.15 1.96 -6.20
N ASP A 93 5.72 0.71 -6.39
CA ASP A 93 6.41 -0.25 -7.25
C ASP A 93 6.12 -0.01 -8.74
N LYS A 94 7.03 0.72 -9.38
CA LYS A 94 6.93 1.10 -10.80
C LYS A 94 6.84 -0.10 -11.76
N ARG A 95 7.28 -1.30 -11.35
CA ARG A 95 7.35 -2.47 -12.24
C ARG A 95 5.98 -2.96 -12.71
N PHE A 96 4.92 -2.68 -11.94
CA PHE A 96 3.58 -3.23 -12.19
C PHE A 96 2.55 -2.18 -12.60
N GLY A 97 2.93 -0.90 -12.69
CA GLY A 97 2.07 0.17 -13.21
C GLY A 97 0.87 0.48 -12.32
N PHE A 98 1.03 0.41 -10.99
CA PHE A 98 -0.06 0.62 -10.04
C PHE A 98 -0.77 1.95 -10.29
N ILE A 99 -0.03 3.06 -10.39
CA ILE A 99 -0.61 4.40 -10.56
C ILE A 99 -1.45 4.51 -11.83
N GLN A 100 -0.99 3.97 -12.96
CA GLN A 100 -1.76 4.01 -14.21
C GLN A 100 -3.09 3.27 -14.08
N LYS A 101 -3.07 2.09 -13.47
CA LYS A 101 -4.28 1.30 -13.20
C LYS A 101 -5.20 2.00 -12.20
N PHE A 102 -4.62 2.56 -11.15
CA PHE A 102 -5.36 3.28 -10.12
C PHE A 102 -6.07 4.51 -10.69
N LYS A 103 -5.41 5.27 -11.58
CA LYS A 103 -6.04 6.40 -12.30
C LYS A 103 -7.22 5.97 -13.14
N SER A 104 -7.12 4.85 -13.85
CA SER A 104 -8.26 4.32 -14.61
C SER A 104 -9.39 3.80 -13.72
N LEU A 105 -9.08 3.40 -12.48
CA LEU A 105 -10.06 2.87 -11.53
C LEU A 105 -10.82 3.96 -10.77
N TYR A 106 -10.14 5.06 -10.43
CA TYR A 106 -10.64 6.09 -9.52
C TYR A 106 -11.82 6.88 -10.12
N HIS A 107 -12.89 7.04 -9.34
CA HIS A 107 -14.07 7.84 -9.69
C HIS A 107 -14.22 9.06 -8.75
N PRO A 108 -14.83 10.18 -9.18
CA PRO A 108 -14.99 11.37 -8.34
C PRO A 108 -15.73 11.19 -7.01
N GLN A 109 -16.53 10.14 -6.83
CA GLN A 109 -17.16 9.83 -5.54
C GLN A 109 -16.31 8.95 -4.64
N ASP A 110 -15.19 8.43 -5.14
CA ASP A 110 -14.26 7.64 -4.34
C ASP A 110 -13.42 8.54 -3.44
N ILE A 111 -13.06 8.02 -2.28
CA ILE A 111 -12.24 8.72 -1.29
C ILE A 111 -10.95 7.96 -1.09
N ILE A 112 -9.83 8.68 -1.13
CA ILE A 112 -8.52 8.16 -0.81
C ILE A 112 -8.21 8.54 0.64
N ILE A 113 -7.89 7.55 1.47
CA ILE A 113 -7.48 7.75 2.85
C ILE A 113 -6.02 7.34 2.98
N PHE A 114 -5.19 8.23 3.51
CA PHE A 114 -3.81 7.90 3.89
C PHE A 114 -3.72 7.45 5.35
N GLN A 115 -2.91 6.42 5.59
CA GLN A 115 -2.54 5.88 6.90
C GLN A 115 -2.04 6.97 7.85
N SER A 116 -2.48 6.90 9.11
CA SER A 116 -1.99 7.73 10.24
C SER A 116 -0.61 7.28 10.68
N GLY A 117 0.15 8.18 11.31
CA GLY A 117 1.41 7.86 11.96
C GLY A 117 2.50 8.85 11.58
N TYR A 118 3.74 8.37 11.55
CA TYR A 118 4.91 9.14 11.14
C TYR A 118 5.25 8.83 9.67
N CYS A 119 4.29 9.10 8.77
CA CYS A 119 4.36 8.75 7.35
C CYS A 119 4.78 9.94 6.45
N THR A 120 4.90 11.14 7.02
CA THR A 120 5.46 12.34 6.40
C THR A 120 6.76 12.73 7.10
N GLN A 121 7.84 12.06 6.76
CA GLN A 121 9.14 12.21 7.43
C GLN A 121 10.29 12.24 6.42
N ASP A 122 11.42 12.82 6.84
CA ASP A 122 12.66 12.86 6.07
C ASP A 122 13.56 11.62 6.30
N LEU A 123 13.21 10.75 7.25
CA LEU A 123 14.03 9.60 7.67
C LEU A 123 13.93 8.37 6.75
N GLY A 124 13.22 8.49 5.63
CA GLY A 124 13.06 7.45 4.61
C GLY A 124 11.73 6.70 4.67
N GLY A 125 11.67 5.57 3.97
CA GLY A 125 10.41 4.87 3.67
C GLY A 125 9.85 5.27 2.30
N ASP A 126 8.65 4.79 1.99
CA ASP A 126 8.02 5.00 0.67
C ASP A 126 6.63 5.67 0.76
N HIS A 127 6.16 6.01 1.96
CA HIS A 127 4.90 6.72 2.17
C HIS A 127 4.90 8.13 1.56
N GLU A 128 5.96 8.91 1.74
CA GLU A 128 6.07 10.25 1.13
C GLU A 128 6.03 10.15 -0.41
N LEU A 129 6.75 9.19 -0.99
CA LEU A 129 6.72 8.93 -2.43
C LEU A 129 5.32 8.50 -2.88
N MET A 130 4.63 7.65 -2.12
CA MET A 130 3.24 7.27 -2.39
C MET A 130 2.32 8.49 -2.40
N HIS A 131 2.39 9.36 -1.38
CA HIS A 131 1.57 10.57 -1.31
C HIS A 131 1.77 11.45 -2.54
N ARG A 132 3.04 11.73 -2.90
CA ARG A 132 3.38 12.50 -4.10
C ARG A 132 2.83 11.85 -5.37
N LEU A 133 3.08 10.56 -5.57
CA LEU A 133 2.61 9.85 -6.76
C LEU A 133 1.09 9.91 -6.92
N ILE A 134 0.33 9.82 -5.82
CA ILE A 134 -1.13 9.95 -5.86
C ILE A 134 -1.54 11.40 -6.18
N CYS A 135 -1.04 12.38 -5.43
CA CYS A 135 -1.41 13.79 -5.62
C CYS A 135 -1.04 14.32 -7.02
N ASP A 136 0.15 13.98 -7.53
CA ASP A 136 0.62 14.40 -8.86
C ASP A 136 -0.22 13.80 -10.00
N ASN A 137 -0.77 12.60 -9.78
CA ASN A 137 -1.51 11.88 -10.82
C ASN A 137 -3.02 12.04 -10.72
N LEU A 138 -3.55 12.37 -9.55
CA LEU A 138 -4.95 12.55 -9.25
C LEU A 138 -5.16 13.88 -8.48
N PRO A 139 -4.87 15.03 -9.10
CA PRO A 139 -4.87 16.33 -8.40
C PRO A 139 -6.25 16.77 -7.90
N SER A 140 -7.32 16.20 -8.47
CA SER A 140 -8.71 16.47 -8.08
C SER A 140 -9.33 15.37 -7.22
N ALA A 141 -8.54 14.39 -6.75
CA ALA A 141 -9.07 13.34 -5.90
C ALA A 141 -9.48 13.87 -4.52
N HIS A 142 -10.54 13.30 -3.98
CA HIS A 142 -10.93 13.49 -2.58
C HIS A 142 -9.98 12.70 -1.68
N ILE A 143 -9.02 13.41 -1.09
CA ILE A 143 -7.99 12.82 -0.24
C ILE A 143 -8.23 13.25 1.22
N LEU A 144 -8.33 12.27 2.11
CA LEU A 144 -8.32 12.46 3.55
C LEU A 144 -7.01 11.91 4.13
N MET A 145 -6.21 12.81 4.68
CA MET A 145 -5.03 12.42 5.44
C MET A 145 -5.43 12.22 6.90
N MET A 146 -5.26 11.00 7.41
CA MET A 146 -5.47 10.74 8.84
C MET A 146 -4.43 11.51 9.68
N PRO A 147 -4.66 11.74 10.99
CA PRO A 147 -3.73 12.50 11.82
C PRO A 147 -2.27 12.03 11.69
N GLN A 148 -1.35 12.96 11.42
CA GLN A 148 0.07 12.71 11.21
C GLN A 148 0.92 13.36 12.31
N THR A 149 2.18 12.93 12.39
CA THR A 149 3.22 13.54 13.24
C THR A 149 4.38 14.00 12.39
#